data_AF-A0AAE0L528-F1
#
_entry.id   AF-A0AAE0L528-F1
#
_cell.length_a   1.000
_cell.length_b   1.000
_cell.length_c   1.000
_cell.angle_alpha   90.00
_cell.angle_beta   90.00
_cell.angle_gamma   90.00
#
_symmetry.space_group_name_H-M   'P 1'
#
loop_
_entity.id
_entity.type
_entity.pdbx_description
1 polymer ?
#
loop_
_entity_poly.entity_id
_entity_poly.type
_entity_poly.pdbx_seq_one_letter_code
_entity_poly.pdbx_strand_id
1 'polypeptide(L)'
;MTFVRNDSKVFHFCRSKCHRNFKMKRNPRKVAWTKAYRRAHGKDLTEDSTFEFERRRNRPEKYNRVTVQKSVQAMKKVLDIRKARADRHWDNRMAGKKKSDTAEARKVLENEIHLVKAPPAQLAEDPEGYMEKLKVKVAAPQSMESMEE
;
A
#
# COMPACT_ATOMS: atom_id res chain seq x y z
N MET A 1 -6.17 13.00 23.89
CA MET A 1 -7.41 13.24 24.66
C MET A 1 -7.87 11.92 25.26
N THR A 2 -8.15 11.88 26.55
CA THR A 2 -8.59 10.65 27.25
C THR A 2 -10.02 10.84 27.73
N PHE A 3 -10.88 9.85 27.51
CA PHE A 3 -12.26 9.82 28.00
C PHE A 3 -12.44 8.61 28.89
N VAL A 4 -12.86 8.83 30.13
CA VAL A 4 -13.20 7.77 31.07
C VAL A 4 -14.72 7.64 31.10
N ARG A 5 -15.23 6.45 30.79
CA ARG A 5 -16.66 6.16 30.87
C ARG A 5 -17.01 5.65 32.26
N ASN A 6 -18.29 5.73 32.65
CA ASN A 6 -18.79 5.31 33.96
C ASN A 6 -18.42 3.86 34.33
N ASP A 7 -18.24 2.97 33.35
CA ASP A 7 -17.78 1.58 33.56
C ASP A 7 -16.25 1.46 33.78
N SER A 8 -15.59 2.55 34.16
CA SER A 8 -14.14 2.67 34.31
C SER A 8 -13.32 2.33 33.06
N LYS A 9 -13.95 2.29 31.87
CA LYS A 9 -13.22 2.07 30.62
C LYS A 9 -12.60 3.36 30.12
N VAL A 10 -11.30 3.29 29.89
CA VAL A 10 -10.49 4.41 29.41
C VAL A 10 -10.35 4.33 27.90
N PHE A 11 -10.74 5.39 27.20
CA PHE A 11 -10.59 5.55 25.76
C PHE A 11 -9.57 6.64 25.45
N HIS A 12 -8.48 6.27 24.78
CA HIS A 12 -7.48 7.22 24.31
C HIS A 12 -7.72 7.58 22.83
N PHE A 13 -7.76 8.88 22.54
CA PHE A 13 -7.89 9.41 21.18
C PHE A 13 -6.67 10.24 20.80
N CYS A 14 -6.18 10.00 19.58
CA CYS A 14 -5.04 10.74 19.03
C CYS A 14 -5.36 12.21 18.70
N ARG A 15 -6.59 12.52 18.25
CA ARG A 15 -7.01 13.87 17.80
C ARG A 15 -8.50 14.13 18.07
N SER A 16 -8.90 15.40 18.01
CA SER A 16 -10.30 15.84 18.20
C SER A 16 -11.28 15.20 17.20
N LYS A 17 -10.85 14.97 15.95
CA LYS A 17 -11.64 14.24 14.92
C LYS A 17 -12.12 12.87 15.40
N CYS A 18 -11.21 12.08 15.99
CA CYS A 18 -11.53 10.73 16.47
C CYS A 18 -12.48 10.77 17.66
N HIS A 19 -12.27 11.72 18.57
CA HIS A 19 -13.13 11.94 19.72
C HIS A 19 -14.55 12.39 19.32
N ARG A 20 -14.69 13.30 18.34
CA ARG A 20 -16.00 13.73 17.82
C ARG A 20 -16.74 12.58 17.13
N ASN A 21 -16.05 11.77 16.33
CA ASN A 21 -16.65 10.58 15.72
C ASN A 21 -17.12 9.55 16.75
N PHE A 22 -16.36 9.38 17.83
CA PHE A 22 -16.76 8.53 18.96
C PHE A 22 -18.01 9.06 19.66
N LYS A 23 -18.07 10.37 19.94
CA LYS A 23 -19.27 11.03 20.50
C LYS A 23 -20.49 10.91 19.59
N MET A 24 -20.30 10.96 18.28
CA MET A 24 -21.32 10.69 17.25
C MET A 24 -21.67 9.19 17.10
N LYS A 25 -21.12 8.31 17.95
CA LYS A 25 -21.35 6.85 17.94
C LYS A 25 -21.06 6.19 16.58
N ARG A 26 -20.15 6.75 15.78
CA ARG A 26 -19.76 6.16 14.49
C ARG A 26 -18.95 4.89 14.71
N ASN A 27 -19.31 3.79 14.04
CA ASN A 27 -18.58 2.54 14.15
C ASN A 27 -17.27 2.60 13.33
N PRO A 28 -16.08 2.47 13.95
CA PRO A 28 -14.81 2.54 13.23
C PRO A 28 -14.68 1.47 12.14
N ARG A 29 -15.32 0.30 12.28
CA ARG A 29 -15.31 -0.74 11.23
C ARG A 29 -16.02 -0.33 9.94
N LYS A 30 -16.87 0.70 9.98
CA LYS A 30 -17.54 1.27 8.80
C LYS A 30 -16.88 2.56 8.29
N VAL A 31 -15.88 3.09 9.00
CA VAL A 31 -15.20 4.35 8.66
C VAL A 31 -13.92 4.04 7.88
N ALA A 32 -13.96 4.28 6.57
CA ALA A 32 -12.98 3.80 5.58
C ALA A 32 -11.50 4.13 5.86
N TRP A 33 -11.22 5.28 6.47
CA TRP A 33 -9.84 5.72 6.74
C TRP A 33 -9.21 5.08 7.99
N THR A 34 -9.99 4.37 8.80
CA THR A 34 -9.47 3.77 10.05
C THR A 34 -8.76 2.44 9.80
N LYS A 35 -7.82 2.10 10.69
CA LYS A 35 -7.15 0.79 10.67
C LYS A 35 -8.12 -0.37 10.96
N ALA A 36 -9.15 -0.14 11.77
CA ALA A 36 -10.18 -1.14 12.04
C ALA A 36 -10.96 -1.53 10.78
N TYR A 37 -11.37 -0.53 9.97
CA TYR A 37 -11.98 -0.78 8.66
C TYR A 37 -11.02 -1.54 7.74
N ARG A 38 -9.77 -1.09 7.62
CA ARG A 38 -8.78 -1.74 6.74
C ARG A 38 -8.55 -3.21 7.08
N ARG A 39 -8.49 -3.57 8.36
CA ARG A 39 -8.38 -4.95 8.82
C ARG A 39 -9.65 -5.76 8.51
N ALA A 40 -10.83 -5.23 8.81
CA ALA A 40 -12.11 -5.91 8.57
C ALA A 40 -12.39 -6.17 7.09
N HIS A 41 -11.86 -5.32 6.20
CA HIS A 41 -12.02 -5.43 4.74
C HIS A 41 -10.78 -6.03 4.04
N GLY A 42 -9.87 -6.70 4.77
CA GLY A 42 -8.72 -7.40 4.18
C GLY A 42 -7.72 -6.49 3.45
N LYS A 43 -7.66 -5.19 3.77
CA LYS A 43 -6.72 -4.24 3.13
C LYS A 43 -5.32 -4.26 3.74
N ASP A 44 -5.23 -4.59 5.02
CA ASP A 44 -3.99 -4.73 5.77
C ASP A 44 -3.84 -6.20 6.20
N LEU A 45 -2.61 -6.69 6.33
CA LEU A 45 -2.33 -8.03 6.85
C LEU A 45 -2.80 -8.14 8.31
N THR A 46 -3.71 -9.07 8.60
CA THR A 46 -4.36 -9.24 9.92
C THR A 46 -3.76 -10.35 10.76
N GLU A 47 -3.38 -11.47 10.13
CA GLU A 47 -2.89 -12.68 10.78
C GLU A 47 -1.42 -12.87 10.41
N ASP A 48 -0.52 -12.44 11.31
CA ASP A 48 0.92 -12.60 11.11
C ASP A 48 1.62 -12.87 12.45
N SER A 49 2.63 -13.74 12.41
CA SER A 49 3.42 -14.10 13.59
C SER A 49 4.21 -12.93 14.16
N THR A 50 4.50 -11.90 13.35
CA THR A 50 5.18 -10.69 13.84
C THR A 50 4.33 -9.91 14.86
N PHE A 51 3.00 -10.02 14.84
CA PHE A 51 2.13 -9.31 15.77
C PHE A 51 2.15 -9.89 17.19
N GLU A 52 2.51 -11.16 17.36
CA GLU A 52 2.59 -11.81 18.68
C GLU A 52 3.69 -11.20 19.56
N PHE A 53 4.74 -10.62 18.95
CA PHE A 53 5.81 -9.94 19.68
C PHE A 53 5.34 -8.65 20.39
N GLU A 54 4.25 -8.01 19.92
CA GLU A 54 3.70 -6.76 20.49
C GLU A 54 2.74 -7.00 21.67
N ARG A 55 2.65 -8.23 22.19
CA ARG A 55 1.75 -8.58 23.29
C ARG A 55 2.06 -7.82 24.59
N ARG A 56 1.01 -7.46 25.33
CA ARG A 56 1.13 -6.84 26.65
C ARG A 56 1.61 -7.87 27.69
N ARG A 57 2.74 -7.61 28.34
CA ARG A 57 3.27 -8.44 29.43
C ARG A 57 2.77 -7.91 30.77
N ASN A 58 2.03 -8.74 31.52
CA ASN A 58 1.52 -8.39 32.85
C ASN A 58 2.49 -8.77 33.98
N ARG A 59 3.49 -9.60 33.70
CA ARG A 59 4.55 -9.97 34.65
C ARG A 59 5.86 -9.28 34.23
N PRO A 60 6.46 -8.44 35.09
CA PRO A 60 7.77 -7.89 34.81
C PRO A 60 8.85 -8.96 34.99
N GLU A 61 9.89 -8.88 34.17
CA GLU A 61 11.11 -9.68 34.33
C GLU A 61 12.18 -8.81 34.99
N LYS A 62 13.07 -9.44 35.76
CA LYS A 62 14.22 -8.73 36.33
C LYS A 62 15.12 -8.25 35.19
N TYR A 63 15.60 -7.02 35.30
CA TYR A 63 16.50 -6.45 34.29
C TYR A 63 17.74 -7.32 34.10
N ASN A 64 18.04 -7.62 32.84
CA ASN A 64 19.30 -8.24 32.41
C ASN A 64 19.78 -7.53 31.14
N ARG A 65 20.99 -6.95 31.20
CA ARG A 65 21.59 -6.18 30.10
C ARG A 65 21.68 -6.97 28.80
N VAL A 66 22.08 -8.25 28.87
CA VAL A 66 22.25 -9.11 27.69
C VAL A 66 20.89 -9.37 27.02
N THR A 67 19.86 -9.65 27.82
CA THR A 67 18.49 -9.86 27.33
C THR A 67 17.95 -8.60 26.66
N VAL A 68 18.16 -7.43 27.27
CA VAL A 68 17.72 -6.14 26.70
C VAL A 68 18.43 -5.85 25.38
N GLN A 69 19.75 -6.02 25.30
CA GLN A 69 20.51 -5.82 24.06
C GLN A 69 20.04 -6.74 22.93
N LYS A 70 19.86 -8.05 23.21
CA LYS A 70 19.32 -9.02 22.25
C LYS A 70 17.90 -8.65 21.81
N SER A 71 17.07 -8.21 22.74
CA SER A 71 15.69 -7.79 22.45
C SER A 71 15.65 -6.58 21.52
N VAL A 72 16.50 -5.56 21.75
CA VAL A 72 16.58 -4.37 20.88
C VAL A 72 17.03 -4.74 19.46
N GLN A 73 18.00 -5.65 19.32
CA GLN A 73 18.42 -6.14 18.02
C GLN A 73 17.32 -6.94 17.32
N ALA A 74 16.61 -7.81 18.06
CA ALA A 74 15.50 -8.58 17.53
C ALA A 74 14.33 -7.68 17.06
N MET A 75 14.00 -6.63 17.81
CA MET A 75 12.94 -5.67 17.45
C MET A 75 13.16 -5.05 16.06
N LYS A 76 14.41 -4.66 15.72
CA LYS A 76 14.73 -4.12 14.38
C LYS A 76 14.41 -5.13 13.28
N LYS A 77 14.91 -6.37 13.42
CA LYS A 77 14.67 -7.45 12.45
C LYS A 77 13.17 -7.77 12.29
N VAL A 78 12.42 -7.79 13.39
CA VAL A 78 10.97 -8.06 13.35
C VAL A 78 10.24 -6.94 12.59
N LEU A 79 10.63 -5.67 12.77
CA LEU A 79 10.04 -4.55 12.04
C LEU A 79 10.30 -4.63 10.53
N ASP A 80 11.52 -4.99 10.13
CA ASP A 80 11.88 -5.15 8.72
C ASP A 80 11.08 -6.27 8.06
N ILE A 81 10.96 -7.42 8.74
CA ILE A 81 10.15 -8.56 8.29
C ILE A 81 8.66 -8.16 8.17
N ARG A 82 8.13 -7.45 9.16
CA ARG A 82 6.74 -6.96 9.15
C ARG A 82 6.49 -6.05 7.96
N LYS A 83 7.41 -5.12 7.69
CA LYS A 83 7.32 -4.21 6.54
C LYS A 83 7.33 -5.00 5.22
N ALA A 84 8.31 -5.87 5.04
CA ALA A 84 8.42 -6.70 3.83
C ALA A 84 7.20 -7.62 3.61
N ARG A 85 6.55 -8.11 4.68
CA ARG A 85 5.29 -8.88 4.57
C ARG A 85 4.10 -7.99 4.22
N ALA A 86 4.02 -6.79 4.80
CA ALA A 86 2.96 -5.83 4.50
C ALA A 86 3.03 -5.32 3.05
N ASP A 87 4.24 -5.06 2.55
CA ASP A 87 4.48 -4.61 1.17
C ASP A 87 4.06 -5.70 0.18
N ARG A 88 4.49 -6.97 0.40
CA ARG A 88 4.03 -8.12 -0.40
C ARG A 88 2.50 -8.29 -0.40
N HIS A 89 1.85 -8.11 0.74
CA HIS A 89 0.38 -8.17 0.82
C HIS A 89 -0.26 -7.05 -0.03
N TRP A 90 0.33 -5.87 -0.05
CA TRP A 90 -0.12 -4.78 -0.91
C TRP A 90 0.10 -5.08 -2.40
N ASP A 91 1.28 -5.60 -2.76
CA ASP A 91 1.61 -5.98 -4.15
C ASP A 91 0.63 -7.01 -4.70
N ASN A 92 0.37 -8.08 -3.93
CA ASN A 92 -0.59 -9.12 -4.32
C ASN A 92 -1.99 -8.55 -4.55
N ARG A 93 -2.41 -7.56 -3.75
CA ARG A 93 -3.70 -6.90 -3.90
C ARG A 93 -3.75 -5.99 -5.13
N MET A 94 -2.62 -5.39 -5.51
CA MET A 94 -2.55 -4.46 -6.66
C MET A 94 -2.20 -5.15 -7.98
N ALA A 95 -1.71 -6.39 -7.96
CA ALA A 95 -1.23 -7.12 -9.14
C ALA A 95 -2.22 -7.17 -10.32
N GLY A 96 -3.53 -7.23 -10.04
CA GLY A 96 -4.57 -7.25 -11.09
C GLY A 96 -4.94 -5.88 -11.66
N LYS A 97 -4.61 -4.78 -10.97
CA LYS A 97 -5.11 -3.44 -11.30
C LYS A 97 -4.57 -2.92 -12.64
N LYS A 98 -3.28 -3.16 -12.92
CA LYS A 98 -2.64 -2.74 -14.18
C LYS A 98 -3.36 -3.27 -15.42
N LYS A 99 -3.78 -4.54 -15.40
CA LYS A 99 -4.52 -5.16 -16.52
C LYS A 99 -5.90 -4.51 -16.71
N SER A 100 -6.62 -4.24 -15.62
CA SER A 100 -7.90 -3.51 -15.66
C SER A 100 -7.72 -2.11 -16.24
N ASP A 101 -6.73 -1.36 -15.75
CA ASP A 101 -6.45 0.00 -16.20
C ASP A 101 -6.10 0.04 -17.68
N THR A 102 -5.28 -0.90 -18.18
CA THR A 102 -4.97 -0.98 -19.62
C THR A 102 -6.19 -1.31 -20.48
N ALA A 103 -7.09 -2.17 -19.99
CA ALA A 103 -8.31 -2.52 -20.70
C ALA A 103 -9.32 -1.36 -20.70
N GLU A 104 -9.45 -0.65 -19.58
CA GLU A 104 -10.26 0.57 -19.47
C GLU A 104 -9.72 1.67 -20.37
N ALA A 105 -8.41 1.93 -20.37
CA ALA A 105 -7.78 2.92 -21.25
C ALA A 105 -8.01 2.61 -22.73
N ARG A 106 -7.94 1.33 -23.12
CA ARG A 106 -8.24 0.90 -24.49
C ARG A 106 -9.70 1.20 -24.88
N LYS A 107 -10.65 0.92 -23.99
CA LYS A 107 -12.08 1.23 -24.22
C LYS A 107 -12.34 2.72 -24.31
N VAL A 108 -11.67 3.52 -23.46
CA VAL A 108 -11.76 4.98 -23.51
C VAL A 108 -11.26 5.49 -24.86
N LEU A 109 -10.09 5.04 -25.33
CA LEU A 109 -9.55 5.44 -26.64
C LEU A 109 -10.49 5.07 -27.81
N GLU A 110 -11.15 3.91 -27.73
CA GLU A 110 -12.11 3.47 -28.75
C GLU A 110 -13.37 4.35 -28.79
N ASN A 111 -13.92 4.70 -27.63
CA ASN A 111 -15.12 5.53 -27.53
C ASN A 111 -14.83 7.03 -27.77
N GLU A 112 -13.69 7.50 -27.27
CA GLU A 112 -13.29 8.91 -27.23
C GLU A 112 -12.26 9.25 -28.31
N ILE A 113 -12.25 8.50 -29.42
CA ILE A 113 -11.28 8.69 -30.50
C ILE A 113 -11.30 10.11 -31.07
N HIS A 114 -12.46 10.78 -30.99
CA HIS A 114 -12.70 12.14 -31.45
C HIS A 114 -12.00 13.22 -30.61
N LEU A 115 -11.65 12.93 -29.35
CA LEU A 115 -10.89 13.82 -28.48
C LEU A 115 -9.38 13.72 -28.71
N VAL A 116 -8.94 12.67 -29.41
CA VAL A 116 -7.53 12.42 -29.70
C VAL A 116 -7.18 13.01 -31.08
N LYS A 117 -6.44 14.13 -31.08
CA LYS A 117 -5.86 14.69 -32.32
C LYS A 117 -4.86 13.67 -32.88
N ALA A 118 -4.96 13.33 -34.16
CA ALA A 118 -4.04 12.41 -34.82
C ALA A 118 -2.59 12.95 -34.72
N PRO A 119 -1.58 12.10 -34.46
CA PRO A 119 -0.18 12.51 -34.40
C PRO A 119 0.31 13.43 -35.54
N PRO A 120 -0.03 13.20 -36.83
CA PRO A 120 0.35 14.12 -37.92
C PRO A 120 -0.28 15.53 -37.82
N ALA A 121 -1.46 15.67 -37.21
CA ALA A 121 -2.07 16.98 -36.99
C ALA A 121 -1.39 17.75 -35.84
N GLN A 122 -0.81 17.05 -34.87
CA GLN A 122 0.02 17.66 -33.82
C GLN A 122 1.39 18.07 -34.35
N LEU A 123 1.93 17.30 -35.29
CA LEU A 123 3.21 17.57 -35.97
C LEU A 123 3.22 18.86 -36.80
N ALA A 124 2.06 19.20 -37.37
CA ALA A 124 1.91 20.41 -38.18
C ALA A 124 1.85 21.70 -37.34
N GLU A 125 1.47 21.62 -36.07
CA GLU A 125 1.36 22.78 -35.16
C GLU A 125 2.69 23.07 -34.45
N ASP A 126 3.50 22.06 -34.10
CA ASP A 126 4.77 22.21 -33.39
C ASP A 126 5.92 21.35 -33.99
N PRO A 127 6.61 21.79 -35.06
CA PRO A 127 7.64 21.00 -35.73
C PRO A 127 8.95 20.85 -34.93
N GLU A 128 9.32 21.83 -34.10
CA GLU A 128 10.61 21.85 -33.38
C GLU A 128 10.64 20.91 -32.17
N GLY A 129 9.51 20.74 -31.45
CA GLY A 129 9.44 19.97 -30.21
C GLY A 129 9.36 18.44 -30.37
N TYR A 130 9.12 17.96 -31.60
CA TYR A 130 8.89 16.54 -31.89
C TYR A 130 10.18 15.76 -32.16
N MET A 131 11.14 16.37 -32.87
CA MET A 131 12.39 15.72 -33.27
C MET A 131 13.26 15.33 -32.07
N GLU A 132 13.16 16.05 -30.95
CA GLU A 132 13.92 15.77 -29.73
C GLU A 132 13.38 14.56 -28.94
N LYS A 133 12.09 14.21 -29.11
CA LYS A 133 11.39 13.17 -28.32
C LYS A 133 11.30 11.81 -29.01
N LEU A 134 11.62 11.72 -30.30
CA LEU A 134 11.45 10.52 -31.13
C LEU A 134 12.59 9.47 -31.04
N LYS A 135 13.55 9.60 -30.11
CA LYS A 135 14.59 8.58 -29.93
C LYS A 135 14.07 7.38 -29.14
N VAL A 136 13.24 6.56 -29.78
CA VAL A 136 12.86 5.24 -29.25
C VAL A 136 13.95 4.23 -29.62
N LYS A 137 14.70 3.74 -28.63
CA LYS A 137 15.62 2.61 -28.82
C LYS A 137 14.81 1.32 -28.95
N VAL A 138 14.63 0.86 -30.18
CA VAL A 138 14.07 -0.47 -30.46
C VAL A 138 15.16 -1.52 -30.18
N ALA A 139 14.94 -2.40 -29.21
CA ALA A 139 15.78 -3.57 -29.00
C ALA A 139 15.42 -4.64 -30.05
N ALA A 140 16.41 -5.13 -30.77
CA ALA A 140 16.24 -6.16 -31.80
C ALA A 140 15.75 -7.49 -31.17
N PRO A 141 14.85 -8.23 -31.84
CA PRO A 141 14.46 -9.57 -31.39
C PRO A 141 15.65 -10.53 -31.56
N GLN A 142 16.05 -11.20 -30.47
CA GLN A 142 17.04 -12.27 -30.51
C GLN A 142 16.48 -13.45 -31.31
N SER A 143 17.19 -13.85 -32.37
CA SER A 143 16.89 -15.03 -33.15
C SER A 143 16.98 -16.28 -32.28
N MET A 144 15.92 -17.08 -32.31
CA MET A 144 15.89 -18.46 -31.79
C MET A 144 16.87 -19.29 -32.64
N GLU A 145 18.04 -19.61 -32.09
CA GLU A 145 18.89 -20.67 -32.63
C GLU A 145 18.41 -22.01 -32.03
N SER A 146 17.86 -22.83 -32.91
CA SER A 146 17.66 -24.27 -32.73
C SER A 146 18.89 -25.02 -33.24
N MET A 147 19.57 -25.78 -32.37
CA MET A 147 20.48 -26.88 -32.72
C MET A 147 20.73 -27.66 -31.40
N GLU A 148 20.15 -28.84 -31.20
CA GLU A 148 20.76 -30.15 -31.53
C GLU A 148 22.21 -30.26 -31.03
N GLU A 149 22.41 -30.66 -29.77
CA GLU A 149 22.89 -31.99 -29.29
C GLU A 149 22.87 -32.03 -27.75
#